data_AF-A0AAV0PZC9-F1
#
_entry.id   AF-A0AAV0PZC9-F1
#
_cell.length_a   1.000
_cell.length_b   1.000
_cell.length_c   1.000
_cell.angle_alpha   90.00
_cell.angle_beta   90.00
_cell.angle_gamma   90.00
#
_symmetry.space_group_name_H-M   'P 1'
#
loop_
_entity.id
_entity.type
_entity.pdbx_description
1 polymer ?
#
loop_
_entity_poly.entity_id
_entity_poly.type
_entity_poly.pdbx_seq_one_letter_code
_entity_poly.pdbx_strand_id
1 'polypeptide(L)'
;MSEKRQKSVCPAWGNYKELQELVRHHIESFDYMAARGLEVMMENIKPVKIYDPATDTTLSLSLSNPKLQLPQKERFRTKHNALYPFECRQAKISYTGKLIADVCFQYDKKAVIRESFNFGQLPIMLKSSLCHLRGADPKKLVSLKEESAELGGYFVLNGLERVARPLILQKANYPMSTVRDSFRDRREGFTDKAVVIRCLREFQSSLTDQSSLTVKLYYLRNGSARLGFWIQGREYLVPVGIVLKAFIETYDQEIYQQLTSCNSDGHEKGKGAVGSQLVGERAKIILEEVRDLSLFTQDDCLRHIGDYHNLAACQS
;
A
#
# COMPACT_ATOMS: atom_id res chain seq x y z
N MET A 1 -40.53 52.15 30.41
CA MET A 1 -40.15 50.72 30.33
C MET A 1 -39.26 50.53 29.12
N SER A 2 -37.93 50.55 29.30
CA SER A 2 -36.98 50.31 28.21
C SER A 2 -36.69 48.80 28.14
N GLU A 3 -37.19 48.15 27.11
CA GLU A 3 -36.94 46.74 26.83
C GLU A 3 -35.48 46.58 26.42
N LYS A 4 -34.66 46.04 27.32
CA LYS A 4 -33.26 45.70 27.03
C LYS A 4 -33.26 44.55 26.03
N ARG A 5 -32.92 44.82 24.77
CA ARG A 5 -32.52 43.80 23.79
C ARG A 5 -31.48 42.89 24.44
N GLN A 6 -31.87 41.66 24.73
CA GLN A 6 -30.93 40.59 25.05
C GLN A 6 -30.00 40.43 23.84
N LYS A 7 -28.74 40.85 24.00
CA LYS A 7 -27.69 40.47 23.07
C LYS A 7 -27.69 38.95 23.02
N SER A 8 -27.89 38.36 21.84
CA SER A 8 -27.73 36.93 21.60
C SER A 8 -26.35 36.53 22.09
N VAL A 9 -26.29 35.90 23.26
CA VAL A 9 -25.04 35.35 23.79
C VAL A 9 -24.73 34.17 22.89
N CYS A 10 -23.78 34.34 21.96
CA CYS A 10 -23.17 33.19 21.31
C CYS A 10 -22.69 32.26 22.44
N PRO A 11 -23.06 30.97 22.44
CA PRO A 11 -22.59 30.05 23.46
C PRO A 11 -21.07 30.15 23.55
N ALA A 12 -20.54 30.21 24.77
CA ALA A 12 -19.10 30.13 25.00
C ALA A 12 -18.59 28.94 24.18
N TRP A 13 -17.63 29.19 23.28
CA TRP A 13 -17.15 28.16 22.35
C TRP A 13 -16.74 26.93 23.14
N GLY A 14 -17.59 25.92 23.10
CA GLY A 14 -17.32 24.64 23.72
C GLY A 14 -16.04 24.10 23.14
N ASN A 15 -15.24 23.46 23.98
CA ASN A 15 -14.03 22.78 23.56
C ASN A 15 -14.44 21.61 22.64
N TYR A 16 -14.47 21.78 21.32
CA TYR A 16 -14.91 20.76 20.35
C TYR A 16 -13.89 19.63 20.13
N LYS A 17 -13.05 19.33 21.12
CA LYS A 17 -11.96 18.34 20.98
C LYS A 17 -12.49 16.95 20.68
N GLU A 18 -13.56 16.54 21.33
CA GLU A 18 -14.17 15.22 21.15
C GLU A 18 -14.70 15.04 19.72
N LEU A 19 -15.21 16.11 19.09
CA LEU A 19 -15.63 16.07 17.69
C LEU A 19 -14.44 16.05 16.72
N GLN A 20 -13.36 16.76 17.05
CA GLN A 20 -12.12 16.73 16.27
C GLN A 20 -11.49 15.33 16.26
N GLU A 21 -11.57 14.61 17.38
CA GLU A 21 -11.10 13.22 17.47
C GLU A 21 -11.83 12.28 16.50
N LEU A 22 -13.11 12.52 16.20
CA LEU A 22 -13.87 11.69 15.27
C LEU A 22 -13.32 11.73 13.84
N VAL A 23 -12.81 12.88 13.40
CA VAL A 23 -12.24 13.06 12.05
C VAL A 23 -10.73 12.93 12.00
N ARG A 24 -10.07 12.80 13.16
CA ARG A 24 -8.61 12.75 13.29
C ARG A 24 -7.97 11.71 12.40
N HIS A 25 -8.53 10.50 12.34
CA HIS A 25 -8.01 9.40 11.53
C HIS A 25 -7.95 9.72 10.03
N HIS A 26 -8.91 10.49 9.49
CA HIS A 26 -8.88 10.95 8.11
C HIS A 26 -7.74 11.94 7.87
N ILE A 27 -7.65 12.94 8.75
CA ILE A 27 -6.68 14.04 8.63
C ILE A 27 -5.25 13.52 8.79
N GLU A 28 -4.98 12.73 9.82
CA GLU A 28 -3.66 12.14 10.07
C GLU A 28 -3.23 11.20 8.93
N SER A 29 -4.15 10.41 8.38
CA SER A 29 -3.85 9.54 7.24
C SER A 29 -3.48 10.35 5.99
N PHE A 30 -4.18 11.46 5.72
CA PHE A 30 -3.85 12.34 4.60
C PHE A 30 -2.52 13.06 4.82
N ASP A 31 -2.28 13.56 6.03
CA ASP A 31 -1.05 14.24 6.40
C ASP A 31 0.17 13.32 6.26
N TYR A 32 0.05 12.05 6.68
CA TYR A 32 1.09 11.04 6.48
C TYR A 32 1.39 10.84 4.99
N MET A 33 0.36 10.68 4.17
CA MET A 33 0.50 10.49 2.72
C MET A 33 1.19 11.69 2.06
N ALA A 34 0.76 12.91 2.39
CA ALA A 34 1.33 14.15 1.84
C ALA A 34 2.78 14.42 2.30
N ALA A 35 3.10 14.10 3.57
CA ALA A 35 4.41 14.41 4.14
C ALA A 35 5.48 13.34 3.87
N ARG A 36 5.09 12.06 3.78
CA ARG A 36 6.00 10.92 3.68
C ARG A 36 5.58 9.91 2.63
N GLY A 37 4.28 9.57 2.58
CA GLY A 37 3.79 8.49 1.71
C GLY A 37 4.10 8.69 0.23
N LEU A 38 4.00 9.91 -0.29
CA LEU A 38 4.34 10.22 -1.68
C LEU A 38 5.81 9.97 -2.01
N GLU A 39 6.73 10.34 -1.11
CA GLU A 39 8.17 10.14 -1.27
C GLU A 39 8.50 8.65 -1.33
N VAL A 40 8.02 7.90 -0.33
CA VAL A 40 8.20 6.43 -0.25
C VAL A 40 7.60 5.74 -1.48
N MET A 41 6.41 6.17 -1.92
CA MET A 41 5.76 5.62 -3.11
C MET A 41 6.62 5.84 -4.37
N MET A 42 7.16 7.04 -4.58
CA MET A 42 7.96 7.33 -5.78
C MET A 42 9.28 6.56 -5.82
N GLU A 43 9.93 6.36 -4.68
CA GLU A 43 11.16 5.56 -4.59
C GLU A 43 10.92 4.06 -4.85
N ASN A 44 9.71 3.57 -4.56
CA ASN A 44 9.32 2.19 -4.83
C ASN A 44 8.94 1.92 -6.30
N ILE A 45 8.70 2.96 -7.11
CA ILE A 45 8.41 2.79 -8.53
C ILE A 45 9.71 2.39 -9.24
N LYS A 46 9.69 1.21 -9.88
CA LYS A 46 10.84 0.71 -10.64
C LYS A 46 11.20 1.69 -11.76
N PRO A 47 12.48 2.05 -11.93
CA PRO A 47 12.92 2.90 -13.03
C PRO A 47 12.55 2.29 -14.38
N VAL A 48 12.07 3.12 -15.30
CA VAL A 48 11.79 2.73 -16.68
C VAL A 48 13.08 2.83 -17.47
N LYS A 49 13.48 1.73 -18.13
CA LYS A 49 14.68 1.70 -18.99
C LYS A 49 14.25 1.65 -20.44
N ILE A 50 14.76 2.57 -21.24
CA ILE A 50 14.52 2.68 -22.68
C ILE A 50 15.86 2.51 -23.38
N TYR A 51 15.94 1.53 -24.27
CA TYR A 51 17.12 1.31 -25.11
C TYR A 51 16.90 1.98 -26.47
N ASP A 52 17.89 2.75 -26.91
CA ASP A 52 17.91 3.36 -28.23
C ASP A 52 18.89 2.61 -29.15
N PRO A 53 18.39 1.82 -30.13
CA PRO A 53 19.23 1.08 -31.07
C PRO A 53 20.09 1.96 -31.99
N ALA A 54 19.71 3.22 -32.21
CA ALA A 54 20.44 4.10 -33.12
C ALA A 54 21.71 4.69 -32.48
N THR A 55 21.69 4.88 -31.16
CA THR A 55 22.81 5.46 -30.41
C THR A 55 23.53 4.45 -29.51
N ASP A 56 23.02 3.21 -29.40
CA ASP A 56 23.49 2.18 -28.47
C ASP A 56 23.52 2.68 -27.01
N THR A 57 22.55 3.54 -26.65
CA THR A 57 22.44 4.12 -25.31
C THR A 57 21.20 3.62 -24.59
N THR A 58 21.31 3.47 -23.27
CA THR A 58 20.19 3.15 -22.38
C THR A 58 19.86 4.34 -21.50
N LEU A 59 18.65 4.87 -21.67
CA LEU A 59 18.05 5.89 -20.81
C LEU A 59 17.29 5.22 -19.66
N SER A 60 17.64 5.56 -18.43
CA SER A 60 16.90 5.20 -17.22
C SER A 60 16.14 6.42 -16.68
N LEU A 61 14.83 6.28 -16.53
CA LEU A 61 13.91 7.27 -16.01
C LEU A 61 13.47 6.87 -14.60
N SER A 62 13.61 7.78 -13.63
CA SER A 62 13.14 7.57 -12.26
C SER A 62 12.45 8.83 -11.72
N LEU A 63 11.65 8.68 -10.66
CA LEU A 63 10.92 9.77 -10.02
C LEU A 63 11.52 10.07 -8.65
N SER A 64 11.56 11.35 -8.26
CA SER A 64 12.03 11.76 -6.95
C SER A 64 11.42 13.08 -6.49
N ASN A 65 11.57 13.41 -5.20
CA ASN A 65 11.22 14.72 -4.63
C ASN A 65 9.77 15.18 -4.90
N PRO A 66 8.75 14.36 -4.59
CA PRO A 66 7.36 14.80 -4.71
C PRO A 66 7.05 15.94 -3.76
N LYS A 67 6.36 16.95 -4.28
CA LYS A 67 5.86 18.11 -3.54
C LYS A 67 4.42 18.37 -3.91
N LEU A 68 3.53 18.13 -2.96
CA LEU A 68 2.14 18.54 -3.05
C LEU A 68 1.98 19.95 -2.48
N GLN A 69 1.57 20.88 -3.34
CA GLN A 69 1.42 22.29 -2.98
C GLN A 69 0.03 22.60 -2.40
N LEU A 70 -0.06 23.69 -1.63
CA LEU A 70 -1.36 24.19 -1.17
C LEU A 70 -2.23 24.67 -2.35
N PRO A 71 -3.57 24.61 -2.24
CA PRO A 71 -4.46 25.10 -3.28
C PRO A 71 -4.30 26.60 -3.55
N GLN A 72 -4.14 26.95 -4.83
CA GLN A 72 -3.90 28.31 -5.29
C GLN A 72 -4.79 28.63 -6.48
N LYS A 73 -5.18 29.89 -6.62
CA LYS A 73 -5.95 30.35 -7.78
C LYS A 73 -5.07 30.34 -9.03
N GLU A 74 -5.55 29.72 -10.10
CA GLU A 74 -4.97 29.88 -11.43
C GLU A 74 -5.32 31.27 -11.97
N ARG A 75 -4.44 32.25 -11.73
CA ARG A 75 -4.49 33.55 -12.41
C ARG A 75 -3.16 33.86 -13.07
N PHE A 76 -3.26 34.39 -14.30
CA PHE A 76 -2.14 34.90 -15.07
C PHE A 76 -1.57 36.15 -14.40
N ARG A 77 -0.33 36.03 -13.92
CA ARG A 77 0.57 37.12 -13.53
C ARG A 77 0.19 37.85 -12.24
N THR A 78 1.10 37.74 -11.28
CA THR A 78 1.24 38.50 -10.02
C THR A 78 0.38 38.04 -8.84
N LYS A 79 1.07 37.39 -7.88
CA LYS A 79 0.66 36.85 -6.57
C LYS A 79 -0.22 35.59 -6.60
N HIS A 80 0.36 34.50 -6.09
CA HIS A 80 -0.34 33.25 -5.79
C HIS A 80 -1.34 33.50 -4.66
N ASN A 81 -2.59 33.81 -5.01
CA ASN A 81 -3.65 33.98 -4.04
C ASN A 81 -4.15 32.60 -3.58
N ALA A 82 -4.30 32.43 -2.27
CA ALA A 82 -4.92 31.24 -1.67
C ALA A 82 -6.31 31.01 -2.27
N LEU A 83 -6.57 29.79 -2.70
CA LEU A 83 -7.91 29.32 -3.04
C LEU A 83 -8.53 28.75 -1.77
N TYR A 84 -9.75 29.15 -1.42
CA TYR A 84 -10.42 28.65 -0.20
C TYR A 84 -11.55 27.66 -0.54
N PRO A 85 -11.86 26.69 0.34
CA PRO A 85 -12.89 25.68 0.07
C PRO A 85 -14.27 26.27 -0.23
N PHE A 86 -14.72 27.30 0.50
CA PHE A 86 -15.95 28.04 0.20
C PHE A 86 -16.03 28.49 -1.26
N GLU A 87 -14.94 29.00 -1.83
CA GLU A 87 -14.91 29.45 -3.23
C GLU A 87 -15.08 28.28 -4.19
N CYS A 88 -14.47 27.12 -3.88
CA CYS A 88 -14.61 25.91 -4.68
C CYS A 88 -16.06 25.39 -4.69
N ARG A 89 -16.74 25.42 -3.54
CA ARG A 89 -18.17 25.07 -3.43
C ARG A 89 -19.04 25.97 -4.31
N GLN A 90 -18.85 27.29 -4.20
CA GLN A 90 -19.64 28.28 -4.96
C GLN A 90 -19.38 28.20 -6.48
N ALA A 91 -18.11 28.06 -6.87
CA ALA A 91 -17.72 28.00 -8.27
C ALA A 91 -17.90 26.60 -8.91
N LYS A 92 -18.36 25.59 -8.15
CA LYS A 92 -18.49 24.20 -8.60
C LYS A 92 -17.19 23.60 -9.15
N ILE A 93 -16.05 23.98 -8.55
CA ILE A 93 -14.72 23.48 -8.90
C ILE A 93 -14.17 22.59 -7.78
N SER A 94 -13.09 21.87 -8.06
CA SER A 94 -12.41 21.02 -7.06
C SER A 94 -11.39 21.83 -6.25
N TYR A 95 -11.26 21.51 -4.96
CA TYR A 95 -10.24 22.07 -4.07
C TYR A 95 -8.97 21.23 -4.17
N THR A 96 -8.05 21.64 -5.05
CA THR A 96 -6.87 20.85 -5.42
C THR A 96 -5.57 21.64 -5.28
N GLY A 97 -4.48 20.91 -5.01
CA GLY A 97 -3.12 21.40 -4.99
C GLY A 97 -2.29 20.76 -6.11
N LYS A 98 -1.26 21.46 -6.60
CA LYS A 98 -0.38 20.96 -7.66
C LYS A 98 0.58 19.91 -7.10
N LEU A 99 0.67 18.75 -7.74
CA LEU A 99 1.70 17.76 -7.48
C LEU A 99 2.86 17.99 -8.43
N ILE A 100 4.01 18.36 -7.89
CA ILE A 100 5.25 18.53 -8.65
C ILE A 100 6.23 17.46 -8.20
N ALA A 101 6.93 16.82 -9.13
CA ALA A 101 8.00 15.88 -8.80
C ALA A 101 9.10 15.95 -9.85
N ASP A 102 10.30 15.53 -9.46
CA ASP A 102 11.46 15.56 -10.34
C ASP A 102 11.56 14.24 -11.11
N VAL A 103 11.63 14.35 -12.44
CA VAL A 103 12.00 13.23 -13.32
C VAL A 103 13.52 13.24 -13.47
N CYS A 104 14.13 12.14 -13.06
CA CYS A 104 15.55 11.89 -13.09
C CYS A 104 15.90 11.07 -14.35
N PHE A 105 16.65 11.69 -15.26
CA PHE A 105 17.15 11.09 -16.50
C PHE A 105 18.60 10.66 -16.30
N GLN A 106 18.90 9.41 -16.62
CA GLN A 106 20.26 8.87 -16.53
C GLN A 106 20.60 8.07 -17.79
N TYR A 107 21.59 8.53 -18.56
CA TYR A 107 22.11 7.84 -19.75
C TYR A 107 23.33 7.00 -19.40
N ASP A 108 23.34 5.70 -19.69
CA ASP A 108 24.50 4.79 -19.55
C ASP A 108 25.26 4.91 -18.22
N LYS A 109 24.52 5.10 -17.12
CA LYS A 109 25.05 5.32 -15.76
C LYS A 109 25.87 6.61 -15.56
N LYS A 110 25.77 7.59 -16.45
CA LYS A 110 26.36 8.94 -16.31
C LYS A 110 25.63 9.75 -15.22
N ALA A 111 25.98 11.02 -15.10
CA ALA A 111 25.35 11.95 -14.16
C ALA A 111 23.83 12.05 -14.39
N VAL A 112 23.08 12.14 -13.29
CA VAL A 112 21.62 12.25 -13.32
C VAL A 112 21.21 13.69 -13.61
N ILE A 113 20.43 13.89 -14.67
CA ILE A 113 19.78 15.16 -14.99
C ILE A 113 18.41 15.16 -14.32
N ARG A 114 18.09 16.22 -13.57
CA ARG A 114 16.81 16.35 -12.86
C ARG A 114 16.02 17.49 -13.45
N GLU A 115 14.79 17.20 -13.86
CA GLU A 115 13.85 18.22 -14.31
C GLU A 115 12.53 18.09 -13.54
N SER A 116 11.97 19.22 -13.14
CA SER A 116 10.76 19.25 -12.32
C SER A 116 9.51 19.32 -13.20
N PHE A 117 8.62 18.34 -13.04
CA PHE A 117 7.39 18.22 -13.81
C PHE A 117 6.15 18.39 -12.93
N ASN A 118 5.13 19.02 -13.49
CA ASN A 118 3.80 19.07 -12.88
C ASN A 118 3.01 17.80 -13.27
N PHE A 119 2.73 16.96 -12.29
CA PHE A 119 1.94 15.73 -12.43
C PHE A 119 0.43 15.95 -12.28
N GLY A 120 0.00 17.22 -12.29
CA GLY A 120 -1.40 17.61 -12.27
C GLY A 120 -1.86 18.07 -10.89
N GLN A 121 -3.18 17.98 -10.68
CA GLN A 121 -3.87 18.53 -9.52
C GLN A 121 -4.40 17.39 -8.65
N LEU A 122 -4.01 17.36 -7.38
CA LEU A 122 -4.50 16.40 -6.39
C LEU A 122 -5.48 17.08 -5.42
N PRO A 123 -6.64 16.46 -5.11
CA PRO A 123 -7.56 16.96 -4.10
C PRO A 123 -6.90 17.09 -2.72
N ILE A 124 -7.15 18.22 -2.05
CA ILE A 124 -6.64 18.49 -0.72
C ILE A 124 -7.75 18.28 0.31
N MET A 125 -7.47 17.50 1.34
CA MET A 125 -8.43 17.26 2.43
C MET A 125 -8.58 18.51 3.29
N LEU A 126 -9.82 18.90 3.62
CA LEU A 126 -10.06 20.05 4.48
C LEU A 126 -9.46 19.82 5.88
N LYS A 127 -8.91 20.89 6.45
CA LYS A 127 -8.20 20.94 7.75
C LYS A 127 -6.90 20.12 7.84
N SER A 128 -6.49 19.45 6.77
CA SER A 128 -5.16 18.80 6.65
C SER A 128 -4.00 19.81 6.58
N SER A 129 -2.76 19.31 6.63
CA SER A 129 -1.50 20.08 6.56
C SER A 129 -1.39 21.00 5.37
N LEU A 130 -2.02 20.63 4.26
CA LEU A 130 -2.00 21.39 3.01
C LEU A 130 -3.26 22.22 2.77
N CYS A 131 -4.15 22.32 3.77
CA CYS A 131 -5.35 23.13 3.71
C CYS A 131 -5.17 24.49 4.40
N HIS A 132 -5.66 25.56 3.79
CA HIS A 132 -5.62 26.93 4.35
C HIS A 132 -6.47 27.10 5.63
N LEU A 133 -7.36 26.15 5.92
CA LEU A 133 -8.20 26.16 7.12
C LEU A 133 -7.52 25.53 8.35
N ARG A 134 -6.33 24.93 8.18
CA ARG A 134 -5.60 24.31 9.30
C ARG A 134 -5.22 25.37 10.33
N GLY A 135 -5.51 25.07 11.61
CA GLY A 135 -5.21 25.97 12.73
C GLY A 135 -6.00 27.30 12.74
N ALA A 136 -7.00 27.47 11.87
CA ALA A 136 -7.87 28.63 11.91
C ALA A 136 -8.80 28.55 13.13
N ASP A 137 -8.85 29.64 13.91
CA ASP A 137 -9.76 29.79 15.05
C ASP A 137 -11.20 30.05 14.56
N PRO A 138 -12.22 29.88 15.41
CA PRO A 138 -13.62 30.06 15.02
C PRO A 138 -13.92 31.42 14.37
N LYS A 139 -13.29 32.51 14.84
CA LYS A 139 -13.44 33.84 14.23
C LYS A 139 -12.89 33.89 12.82
N LYS A 140 -11.68 33.34 12.60
CA LYS A 140 -11.08 33.30 11.26
C LYS A 140 -11.89 32.41 10.33
N LEU A 141 -12.41 31.27 10.78
CA LEU A 141 -13.28 30.41 9.97
C LEU A 141 -14.52 31.16 9.47
N VAL A 142 -15.21 31.86 10.37
CA VAL A 142 -16.38 32.69 10.01
C VAL A 142 -15.98 33.80 9.02
N SER A 143 -14.83 34.44 9.22
CA SER A 143 -14.32 35.46 8.27
C SER A 143 -14.03 34.89 6.87
N LEU A 144 -13.67 33.61 6.81
CA LEU A 144 -13.43 32.86 5.57
C LEU A 144 -14.73 32.26 4.98
N LYS A 145 -15.90 32.59 5.56
CA LYS A 145 -17.22 32.06 5.17
C LYS A 145 -17.34 30.54 5.35
N GLU A 146 -16.58 29.99 6.28
CA GLU A 146 -16.68 28.61 6.73
C GLU A 146 -17.46 28.53 8.04
N GLU A 147 -17.91 27.33 8.40
CA GLU A 147 -18.55 27.10 9.68
C GLU A 147 -17.56 27.32 10.84
N SER A 148 -18.03 27.96 11.92
CA SER A 148 -17.21 28.27 13.09
C SER A 148 -16.60 27.04 13.77
N ALA A 149 -17.21 25.87 13.58
CA ALA A 149 -16.80 24.57 14.12
C ALA A 149 -16.42 23.56 13.02
N GLU A 150 -15.98 24.02 11.84
CA GLU A 150 -15.56 23.16 10.72
C GLU A 150 -14.54 22.09 11.18
N LEU A 151 -14.87 20.82 10.95
CA LEU A 151 -14.09 19.66 11.38
C LEU A 151 -13.09 19.20 10.31
N GLY A 152 -13.45 19.32 9.02
CA GLY A 152 -12.67 18.79 7.90
C GLY A 152 -12.74 17.26 7.79
N GLY A 153 -11.72 16.65 7.18
CA GLY A 153 -11.70 15.19 6.95
C GLY A 153 -12.36 14.73 5.64
N TYR A 154 -12.75 15.66 4.77
CA TYR A 154 -13.38 15.40 3.49
C TYR A 154 -12.77 16.27 2.38
N PHE A 155 -13.16 16.01 1.13
CA PHE A 155 -12.71 16.70 -0.06
C PHE A 155 -13.84 17.49 -0.71
N VAL A 156 -13.51 18.60 -1.37
CA VAL A 156 -14.44 19.32 -2.25
C VAL A 156 -14.06 19.00 -3.70
N LEU A 157 -14.91 18.26 -4.40
CA LEU A 157 -14.71 17.82 -5.79
C LEU A 157 -15.86 18.34 -6.65
N ASN A 158 -15.56 19.20 -7.62
CA ASN A 158 -16.55 19.85 -8.50
C ASN A 158 -17.69 20.52 -7.70
N GLY A 159 -17.32 21.18 -6.60
CA GLY A 159 -18.23 21.80 -5.64
C GLY A 159 -18.99 20.85 -4.71
N LEU A 160 -18.82 19.53 -4.86
CA LEU A 160 -19.48 18.53 -4.02
C LEU A 160 -18.54 18.05 -2.93
N GLU A 161 -19.08 17.87 -1.72
CA GLU A 161 -18.33 17.33 -0.59
C GLU A 161 -18.31 15.80 -0.65
N ARG A 162 -17.13 15.21 -0.52
CA ARG A 162 -16.89 13.77 -0.65
C ARG A 162 -15.98 13.27 0.46
N VAL A 163 -16.39 12.21 1.14
CA VAL A 163 -15.61 11.56 2.20
C VAL A 163 -15.07 10.23 1.66
N ALA A 164 -13.79 9.95 1.93
CA ALA A 164 -13.22 8.63 1.69
C ALA A 164 -13.66 7.69 2.82
N ARG A 165 -14.54 6.72 2.52
CA ARG A 165 -15.09 5.80 3.52
C ARG A 165 -13.98 4.87 4.08
N PRO A 166 -13.81 4.76 5.41
CA PRO A 166 -12.93 3.76 6.00
C PRO A 166 -13.39 2.34 5.67
N LEU A 167 -12.45 1.47 5.32
CA LEU A 167 -12.70 0.06 5.04
C LEU A 167 -12.03 -0.82 6.08
N ILE A 168 -12.75 -1.84 6.54
CA ILE A 168 -12.18 -2.88 7.40
C ILE A 168 -11.51 -3.90 6.49
N LEU A 169 -10.20 -4.08 6.69
CA LEU A 169 -9.38 -5.05 5.97
C LEU A 169 -8.85 -6.12 6.93
N GLN A 170 -8.33 -7.20 6.36
CA GLN A 170 -7.60 -8.21 7.12
C GLN A 170 -6.39 -7.60 7.84
N LYS A 171 -6.11 -8.09 9.05
CA LYS A 171 -4.95 -7.68 9.84
C LYS A 171 -3.68 -7.89 9.02
N ALA A 172 -2.88 -6.83 8.90
CA ALA A 172 -1.62 -6.88 8.17
C ALA A 172 -0.58 -7.70 8.95
N ASN A 173 0.33 -8.34 8.21
CA ASN A 173 1.50 -9.07 8.71
C ASN A 173 1.15 -10.14 9.76
N TYR A 174 -0.03 -10.73 9.65
CA TYR A 174 -0.50 -11.77 10.57
C TYR A 174 -1.06 -12.95 9.75
N PRO A 175 -0.47 -14.16 9.86
CA PRO A 175 -0.98 -15.33 9.16
C PRO A 175 -2.28 -15.82 9.82
N MET A 176 -3.35 -15.88 9.02
CA MET A 176 -4.66 -16.36 9.47
C MET A 176 -5.00 -17.68 8.80
N SER A 177 -5.27 -18.71 9.62
CA SER A 177 -5.86 -19.94 9.12
C SER A 177 -7.34 -19.72 8.82
N THR A 178 -7.77 -20.13 7.63
CA THR A 178 -9.14 -19.90 7.14
C THR A 178 -9.70 -21.16 6.51
N VAL A 179 -10.97 -21.44 6.81
CA VAL A 179 -11.76 -22.51 6.19
C VAL A 179 -12.86 -21.87 5.36
N ARG A 180 -12.87 -22.11 4.05
CA ARG A 180 -13.86 -21.56 3.11
C ARG A 180 -14.12 -22.54 1.97
N ASP A 181 -15.39 -22.84 1.72
CA ASP A 181 -15.79 -23.69 0.60
C ASP A 181 -15.31 -23.17 -0.76
N SER A 182 -15.27 -21.85 -0.93
CA SER A 182 -14.77 -21.20 -2.15
C SER A 182 -13.34 -21.60 -2.54
N PHE A 183 -12.53 -22.12 -1.60
CA PHE A 183 -11.19 -22.61 -1.93
C PHE A 183 -11.21 -23.96 -2.62
N ARG A 184 -12.17 -24.82 -2.27
CA ARG A 184 -12.39 -26.12 -2.90
C ARG A 184 -12.84 -25.97 -4.36
N ASP A 185 -13.64 -24.95 -4.63
CA ASP A 185 -14.25 -24.73 -5.95
C ASP A 185 -13.29 -24.08 -6.96
N ARG A 186 -12.06 -23.73 -6.55
CA ARG A 186 -11.08 -23.07 -7.42
C ARG A 186 -10.52 -23.96 -8.50
N ARG A 187 -10.04 -25.14 -8.11
CA ARG A 187 -9.43 -26.16 -8.98
C ARG A 187 -9.61 -27.52 -8.35
N GLU A 188 -9.64 -28.54 -9.20
CA GLU A 188 -9.63 -29.92 -8.73
C GLU A 188 -8.41 -30.20 -7.85
N GLY A 189 -8.62 -30.97 -6.78
CA GLY A 189 -7.58 -31.29 -5.80
C GLY A 189 -7.40 -30.27 -4.67
N PHE A 190 -8.06 -29.10 -4.71
CA PHE A 190 -8.02 -28.14 -3.59
C PHE A 190 -8.89 -28.59 -2.42
N THR A 191 -8.51 -28.17 -1.21
CA THR A 191 -9.33 -28.28 0.00
C THR A 191 -9.98 -26.95 0.35
N ASP A 192 -10.85 -26.98 1.35
CA ASP A 192 -11.46 -25.80 1.96
C ASP A 192 -10.51 -25.02 2.89
N LYS A 193 -9.25 -25.47 3.06
CA LYS A 193 -8.29 -24.90 4.03
C LYS A 193 -7.21 -24.09 3.34
N ALA A 194 -6.97 -22.89 3.85
CA ALA A 194 -5.83 -22.07 3.45
C ALA A 194 -5.34 -21.17 4.59
N VAL A 195 -4.03 -20.88 4.59
CA VAL A 195 -3.46 -19.81 5.41
C VAL A 195 -3.34 -18.56 4.56
N VAL A 196 -3.91 -17.45 5.02
CA VAL A 196 -3.90 -16.17 4.31
C VAL A 196 -3.12 -15.15 5.11
N ILE A 197 -2.20 -14.45 4.46
CA ILE A 197 -1.46 -13.34 5.05
C ILE A 197 -1.54 -12.13 4.12
N ARG A 198 -1.86 -10.97 4.71
CA ARG A 198 -1.77 -9.68 4.04
C ARG A 198 -0.44 -9.03 4.42
N CYS A 199 0.53 -9.11 3.53
CA CYS A 199 1.87 -8.56 3.73
C CYS A 199 1.86 -7.07 3.37
N LEU A 200 2.15 -6.20 4.33
CA LEU A 200 2.41 -4.78 4.10
C LEU A 200 3.86 -4.62 3.63
N ARG A 201 4.07 -3.82 2.59
CA ARG A 201 5.42 -3.50 2.12
C ARG A 201 6.10 -2.58 3.12
N GLU A 202 7.27 -3.02 3.61
CA GLU A 202 8.15 -2.18 4.42
C GLU A 202 9.12 -1.43 3.53
N PHE A 203 9.40 -0.18 3.91
CA PHE A 203 10.39 0.69 3.30
C PHE A 203 11.30 1.26 4.39
N GLN A 204 12.60 0.98 4.34
CA GLN A 204 13.60 1.46 5.32
C GLN A 204 13.14 1.39 6.80
N SER A 205 13.27 0.21 7.42
CA SER A 205 13.20 -0.08 8.87
C SER A 205 11.97 0.41 9.68
N SER A 206 11.06 1.22 9.12
CA SER A 206 9.86 1.73 9.79
C SER A 206 8.90 2.50 8.87
N LEU A 207 9.35 2.99 7.71
CA LEU A 207 8.48 3.68 6.76
C LEU A 207 7.72 2.66 5.90
N THR A 208 6.51 3.03 5.47
CA THR A 208 5.70 2.16 4.60
C THR A 208 4.93 3.04 3.61
N ASP A 209 4.79 2.58 2.37
CA ASP A 209 3.85 3.18 1.41
C ASP A 209 2.40 2.71 1.64
N GLN A 210 2.17 1.91 2.69
CA GLN A 210 0.90 1.27 3.02
C GLN A 210 0.36 0.32 1.93
N SER A 211 1.17 0.01 0.90
CA SER A 211 0.82 -0.97 -0.12
C SER A 211 0.88 -2.38 0.49
N SER A 212 -0.07 -3.25 0.10
CA SER A 212 -0.12 -4.60 0.63
C SER A 212 -0.37 -5.64 -0.46
N LEU A 213 0.33 -6.78 -0.34
CA LEU A 213 0.13 -7.97 -1.15
C LEU A 213 -0.52 -9.05 -0.28
N THR A 214 -1.63 -9.62 -0.74
CA THR A 214 -2.22 -10.79 -0.05
C THR A 214 -1.68 -12.06 -0.68
N VAL A 215 -1.08 -12.91 0.15
CA VAL A 215 -0.56 -14.23 -0.21
C VAL A 215 -1.40 -15.30 0.49
N LYS A 216 -1.68 -16.39 -0.22
CA LYS A 216 -2.54 -17.47 0.25
C LYS A 216 -1.82 -18.80 0.07
N LEU A 217 -1.64 -19.56 1.14
CA LEU A 217 -1.10 -20.91 1.11
C LEU A 217 -2.28 -21.89 1.14
N TYR A 218 -2.52 -22.54 0.00
CA TYR A 218 -3.60 -23.51 -0.18
C TYR A 218 -3.13 -24.91 0.16
N TYR A 219 -3.92 -25.64 0.95
CA TYR A 219 -3.69 -27.06 1.20
C TYR A 219 -4.45 -27.91 0.19
N LEU A 220 -3.78 -28.90 -0.40
CA LEU A 220 -4.34 -29.78 -1.42
C LEU A 220 -4.65 -31.17 -0.86
N ARG A 221 -5.57 -31.88 -1.51
CA ARG A 221 -6.00 -33.24 -1.12
C ARG A 221 -4.89 -34.26 -1.26
N ASN A 222 -3.96 -34.06 -2.19
CA ASN A 222 -2.78 -34.90 -2.35
C ASN A 222 -1.74 -34.70 -1.24
N GLY A 223 -1.96 -33.77 -0.30
CA GLY A 223 -1.05 -33.51 0.81
C GLY A 223 0.04 -32.46 0.54
N SER A 224 0.15 -31.96 -0.70
CA SER A 224 1.02 -30.82 -1.03
C SER A 224 0.33 -29.48 -0.72
N ALA A 225 1.06 -28.38 -0.93
CA ALA A 225 0.55 -27.02 -0.82
C ALA A 225 0.96 -26.13 -2.00
N ARG A 226 0.14 -25.11 -2.26
CA ARG A 226 0.38 -24.10 -3.30
C ARG A 226 0.38 -22.70 -2.71
N LEU A 227 1.43 -21.94 -3.01
CA LEU A 227 1.49 -20.52 -2.71
C LEU A 227 0.81 -19.74 -3.83
N GLY A 228 -0.29 -19.08 -3.49
CA GLY A 228 -1.09 -18.23 -4.37
C GLY A 228 -0.83 -16.75 -4.13
N PHE A 229 -0.52 -16.01 -5.19
CA PHE A 229 -0.37 -14.56 -5.16
C PHE A 229 -0.82 -13.92 -6.49
N TRP A 230 -1.23 -12.66 -6.42
CA TRP A 230 -1.80 -11.93 -7.56
C TRP A 230 -0.78 -10.95 -8.13
N ILE A 231 -0.53 -11.03 -9.44
CA ILE A 231 0.30 -10.08 -10.19
C ILE A 231 -0.47 -9.68 -11.45
N GLN A 232 -0.63 -8.37 -11.69
CA GLN A 232 -1.27 -7.81 -12.89
C GLN A 232 -2.64 -8.45 -13.22
N GLY A 233 -3.45 -8.71 -12.19
CA GLY A 233 -4.80 -9.27 -12.35
C GLY A 233 -4.86 -10.78 -12.61
N ARG A 234 -3.70 -11.46 -12.68
CA ARG A 234 -3.61 -12.93 -12.77
C ARG A 234 -3.12 -13.51 -11.45
N GLU A 235 -3.64 -14.67 -11.10
CA GLU A 235 -3.19 -15.41 -9.94
C GLU A 235 -2.21 -16.50 -10.33
N TYR A 236 -1.06 -16.50 -9.66
CA TYR A 236 -0.01 -17.48 -9.82
C TYR A 236 -0.06 -18.45 -8.65
N LEU A 237 0.10 -19.75 -8.94
CA LEU A 237 0.08 -20.83 -7.95
C LEU A 237 1.39 -21.60 -8.07
N VAL A 238 2.26 -21.49 -7.09
CA VAL A 238 3.59 -22.12 -7.10
C VAL A 238 3.64 -23.22 -6.03
N PRO A 239 4.15 -24.43 -6.35
CA PRO A 239 4.43 -25.45 -5.34
C PRO A 239 5.30 -24.92 -4.19
N VAL A 240 4.89 -25.15 -2.95
CA VAL A 240 5.58 -24.57 -1.78
C VAL A 240 7.04 -25.02 -1.69
N GLY A 241 7.36 -26.25 -2.10
CA GLY A 241 8.73 -26.77 -2.08
C GLY A 241 9.69 -25.97 -2.96
N ILE A 242 9.24 -25.52 -4.14
CA ILE A 242 10.04 -24.66 -5.04
C ILE A 242 10.30 -23.31 -4.36
N VAL A 243 9.28 -22.74 -3.71
CA VAL A 243 9.41 -21.44 -3.02
C VAL A 243 10.41 -21.53 -1.86
N LEU A 244 10.34 -22.59 -1.06
CA LEU A 244 11.26 -22.80 0.07
C LEU A 244 12.72 -22.87 -0.39
N LYS A 245 13.01 -23.64 -1.44
CA LYS A 245 14.36 -23.72 -2.01
C LYS A 245 14.81 -22.45 -2.73
N ALA A 246 13.87 -21.70 -3.31
CA ALA A 246 14.20 -20.46 -4.02
C ALA A 246 14.60 -19.32 -3.07
N PHE A 247 14.02 -19.25 -1.87
CA PHE A 247 14.31 -18.16 -0.93
C PHE A 247 15.65 -18.30 -0.21
N ILE A 248 16.03 -19.51 0.17
CA ILE A 248 17.25 -19.75 0.94
C ILE A 248 17.92 -21.01 0.37
N GLU A 249 19.22 -20.90 0.09
CA GLU A 249 20.06 -22.05 -0.24
C GLU A 249 20.06 -23.03 0.94
N THR A 250 19.32 -24.14 0.80
CA THR A 250 19.05 -25.10 1.86
C THR A 250 18.99 -26.51 1.30
N TYR A 251 19.29 -27.49 2.15
CA TYR A 251 19.18 -28.91 1.81
C TYR A 251 17.79 -29.45 2.17
N ASP A 252 17.32 -30.47 1.44
CA ASP A 252 16.01 -31.12 1.68
C ASP A 252 15.85 -31.59 3.14
N GLN A 253 16.94 -32.09 3.74
CA GLN A 253 16.96 -32.53 5.12
C GLN A 253 16.69 -31.38 6.10
N GLU A 254 17.21 -30.19 5.83
CA GLU A 254 17.00 -29.02 6.67
C GLU A 254 15.55 -28.55 6.56
N ILE A 255 15.01 -28.46 5.34
CA ILE A 255 13.60 -28.13 5.10
C ILE A 255 12.69 -29.13 5.83
N TYR A 256 12.98 -30.43 5.70
CA TYR A 256 12.23 -31.49 6.39
C TYR A 256 12.27 -31.32 7.90
N GLN A 257 13.46 -31.06 8.48
CA GLN A 257 13.62 -30.86 9.91
C GLN A 257 12.86 -29.63 10.40
N GLN A 258 12.89 -28.51 9.67
CA GLN A 258 12.16 -27.29 10.05
C GLN A 258 10.65 -27.45 9.96
N LEU A 259 10.14 -28.17 8.94
CA LEU A 259 8.71 -28.44 8.80
C LEU A 259 8.18 -29.43 9.84
N THR A 260 9.04 -30.31 10.35
CA THR A 260 8.68 -31.33 11.36
C THR A 260 9.04 -30.92 12.78
N SER A 261 9.88 -29.90 12.96
CA SER A 261 10.20 -29.36 14.28
C SER A 261 8.98 -28.69 14.88
N CYS A 262 8.52 -29.23 16.01
CA CYS A 262 7.52 -28.59 16.84
C CYS A 262 8.26 -27.64 17.77
N ASN A 263 8.09 -26.32 17.62
CA ASN A 263 8.48 -25.40 18.68
C ASN A 263 7.49 -25.56 19.83
N SER A 264 7.83 -26.38 20.81
CA SER A 264 7.27 -26.27 22.15
C SER A 264 7.73 -24.94 22.73
N ASP A 265 6.83 -24.17 23.34
CA ASP A 265 7.05 -22.83 23.93
C ASP A 265 8.07 -22.78 25.10
N GLY A 266 8.95 -23.78 25.25
CA GLY A 266 10.13 -23.75 26.11
C GLY A 266 11.39 -23.88 25.27
N HIS A 267 12.40 -23.06 25.54
CA HIS A 267 13.70 -22.97 24.85
C HIS A 267 14.57 -24.25 24.94
N GLU A 268 14.04 -25.41 24.55
CA GLU A 268 14.82 -26.62 24.33
C GLU A 268 14.32 -27.28 23.04
N LYS A 269 15.25 -27.51 22.09
CA LYS A 269 15.01 -28.37 20.93
C LYS A 269 14.92 -29.83 21.39
N GLY A 270 13.86 -30.15 22.12
CA GLY A 270 13.55 -31.51 22.53
C GLY A 270 13.05 -32.33 21.35
N LYS A 271 13.72 -33.46 21.06
CA LYS A 271 13.12 -34.51 20.23
C LYS A 271 11.94 -35.11 21.01
N GLY A 272 10.75 -34.55 20.84
CA GLY A 272 9.54 -35.21 21.29
C GLY A 272 8.41 -34.26 21.60
N ALA A 273 7.45 -34.17 20.67
CA ALA A 273 6.02 -34.25 20.97
C ALA A 273 5.24 -34.18 19.65
N VAL A 274 5.06 -35.34 18.99
CA VAL A 274 3.88 -35.65 18.15
C VAL A 274 3.38 -34.52 17.22
N GLY A 275 4.27 -33.87 16.49
CA GLY A 275 3.97 -33.34 15.16
C GLY A 275 3.86 -34.54 14.23
N SER A 276 2.70 -35.21 14.31
CA SER A 276 2.39 -36.58 13.84
C SER A 276 3.11 -37.02 12.56
N GLN A 277 3.38 -38.33 12.45
CA GLN A 277 3.82 -39.00 11.21
C GLN A 277 3.21 -38.40 9.93
N LEU A 278 1.94 -37.98 9.99
CA LEU A 278 1.23 -37.24 8.96
C LEU A 278 1.96 -35.98 8.46
N VAL A 279 2.45 -35.10 9.32
CA VAL A 279 3.20 -33.88 8.93
C VAL A 279 4.50 -34.28 8.23
N GLY A 280 5.18 -35.31 8.74
CA GLY A 280 6.36 -35.88 8.10
C GLY A 280 6.08 -36.44 6.71
N GLU A 281 4.97 -37.15 6.52
CA GLU A 281 4.52 -37.63 5.21
C GLU A 281 4.19 -36.46 4.27
N ARG A 282 3.53 -35.40 4.75
CA ARG A 282 3.26 -34.20 3.93
C ARG A 282 4.53 -33.46 3.53
N ALA A 283 5.49 -33.32 4.43
CA ALA A 283 6.79 -32.72 4.13
C ALA A 283 7.55 -33.54 3.07
N LYS A 284 7.49 -34.87 3.12
CA LYS A 284 8.05 -35.75 2.07
C LYS A 284 7.39 -35.51 0.72
N ILE A 285 6.05 -35.47 0.66
CA ILE A 285 5.30 -35.21 -0.59
C ILE A 285 5.73 -33.87 -1.22
N ILE A 286 5.90 -32.83 -0.40
CA ILE A 286 6.36 -31.51 -0.86
C ILE A 286 7.77 -31.57 -1.46
N LEU A 287 8.68 -32.33 -0.85
CA LEU A 287 10.06 -32.46 -1.31
C LEU A 287 10.18 -33.38 -2.54
N GLU A 288 9.43 -34.47 -2.57
CA GLU A 288 9.34 -35.39 -3.71
C GLU A 288 8.82 -34.66 -4.96
N GLU A 289 7.80 -33.81 -4.82
CA GLU A 289 7.29 -33.00 -5.94
C GLU A 289 8.36 -32.11 -6.59
N VAL A 290 9.28 -31.54 -5.80
CA VAL A 290 10.39 -30.74 -6.32
C VAL A 290 11.44 -31.61 -7.00
N ARG A 291 11.68 -32.81 -6.45
CA ARG A 291 12.61 -33.80 -7.00
C ARG A 291 12.11 -34.37 -8.34
N ASP A 292 10.82 -34.61 -8.47
CA ASP A 292 10.18 -35.07 -9.71
C ASP A 292 10.35 -34.05 -10.85
N LEU A 293 10.40 -32.75 -10.50
CA LEU A 293 10.70 -31.66 -11.43
C LEU A 293 12.21 -31.51 -11.71
N SER A 294 13.06 -32.36 -11.14
CA SER A 294 14.53 -32.30 -11.26
C SER A 294 15.13 -30.95 -10.80
N LEU A 295 14.52 -30.30 -9.81
CA LEU A 295 14.98 -29.03 -9.25
C LEU A 295 15.75 -29.27 -7.95
N PHE A 296 17.09 -29.17 -8.01
CA PHE A 296 17.93 -29.50 -6.86
C PHE A 296 18.51 -28.27 -6.17
N THR A 297 18.90 -27.26 -6.96
CA THR A 297 19.56 -26.06 -6.43
C THR A 297 18.59 -24.86 -6.31
N GLN A 298 19.01 -23.86 -5.55
CA GLN A 298 18.31 -22.57 -5.49
C GLN A 298 18.18 -21.95 -6.89
N ASP A 299 19.27 -21.96 -7.66
CA ASP A 299 19.30 -21.43 -9.01
C ASP A 299 18.31 -22.13 -9.95
N ASP A 300 18.19 -23.46 -9.86
CA ASP A 300 17.23 -24.20 -10.68
C ASP A 300 15.79 -23.77 -10.36
N CYS A 301 15.48 -23.59 -9.07
CA CYS A 301 14.17 -23.12 -8.62
C CYS A 301 13.90 -21.68 -9.07
N LEU A 302 14.90 -20.79 -8.99
CA LEU A 302 14.78 -19.40 -9.45
C LEU A 302 14.59 -19.32 -10.96
N ARG A 303 15.33 -20.11 -11.75
CA ARG A 303 15.14 -20.21 -13.20
C ARG A 303 13.75 -20.73 -13.55
N HIS A 304 13.30 -21.78 -12.87
CA HIS A 304 11.96 -22.35 -13.09
C HIS A 304 10.85 -21.32 -12.83
N ILE A 305 10.94 -20.55 -11.74
CA ILE A 305 10.01 -19.45 -11.44
C ILE A 305 10.10 -18.36 -12.52
N GLY A 306 11.32 -18.00 -12.94
CA GLY A 306 11.58 -17.00 -13.97
C GLY A 306 10.99 -17.35 -15.33
N ASP A 307 11.18 -18.58 -15.78
CA ASP A 307 10.65 -19.10 -17.06
C ASP A 307 9.12 -19.11 -17.04
N TYR A 308 8.52 -19.50 -15.92
CA TYR A 308 7.06 -19.48 -15.74
C TYR A 308 6.50 -18.05 -15.83
N HIS A 309 7.21 -17.06 -15.30
CA HIS A 309 6.83 -15.66 -15.38
C HIS A 309 7.04 -15.05 -16.78
N ASN A 310 8.16 -15.36 -17.43
CA ASN A 310 8.47 -14.84 -18.77
C ASN A 310 7.50 -15.39 -19.82
N LEU A 311 7.14 -16.68 -19.74
CA LEU A 311 6.11 -17.28 -20.59
C LEU A 311 4.73 -16.65 -20.38
N ALA A 312 4.38 -16.29 -19.14
CA ALA A 312 3.12 -15.62 -18.84
C ALA A 312 3.08 -14.15 -19.32
N ALA A 313 4.23 -13.48 -19.40
CA ALA A 313 4.38 -12.12 -19.90
C ALA A 313 4.41 -12.04 -21.44
N CYS A 314 4.89 -13.09 -22.13
CA CYS A 314 4.81 -13.18 -23.60
C CYS A 314 3.41 -13.53 -24.14
N GLN A 315 2.48 -13.95 -23.28
CA GLN A 315 1.09 -14.29 -23.62
C GLN A 315 0.08 -13.19 -23.23
N SER A 316 0.54 -11.96 -23.03
CA SER A 316 -0.27 -10.77 -22.74
C SER A 316 0.16 -9.63 -23.64
#